data_AF-A0A0E2ZHY5-F1
#
_entry.id   AF-A0A0E2ZHY5-F1
#
_cell.length_a   1.000
_cell.length_b   1.000
_cell.length_c   1.000
_cell.angle_alpha   90.00
_cell.angle_beta   90.00
_cell.angle_gamma   90.00
#
_symmetry.space_group_name_H-M   'P 1'
#
loop_
_entity.id
_entity.type
_entity.pdbx_description
1 polymer ?
#
loop_
_entity_poly.entity_id
_entity_poly.type
_entity_poly.pdbx_seq_one_letter_code
_entity_poly.pdbx_strand_id
1 'polypeptide(L)'
;IYLGNARADVFADVSTVTITRIKEEILKGDRLVPSPDIIFNNYAPHAPESQINGRIISVYGGVTEVGKGAIVTLNKGEKDGLEMGHVLAIYRKSQAKSLKGDIVQLPDERTGL
;
A
#
# COMPACT_ATOMS: atom_id res chain seq x y z
N ILE A 1 8.66 5.74 4.40
CA ILE A 1 8.03 6.58 3.35
C ILE A 1 9.07 6.74 2.24
N TYR A 2 8.65 6.81 0.98
CA TYR A 2 9.57 7.04 -0.14
C TYR A 2 9.83 8.55 -0.29
N LEU A 3 11.11 8.96 -0.23
CA LEU A 3 11.49 10.37 -0.26
C LEU A 3 11.96 10.84 -1.64
N GLY A 4 12.65 9.99 -2.39
CA GLY A 4 13.26 10.37 -3.66
C GLY A 4 14.16 9.30 -4.26
N ASN A 5 14.79 9.63 -5.38
CA ASN A 5 15.79 8.82 -6.06
C ASN A 5 17.16 9.48 -5.95
N ALA A 6 18.19 8.67 -5.75
CA ALA A 6 19.58 9.09 -5.76
C ALA A 6 20.38 8.20 -6.71
N ARG A 7 21.41 8.77 -7.35
CA ARG A 7 22.37 8.04 -8.18
C ARG A 7 23.76 8.18 -7.60
N ALA A 8 24.46 7.07 -7.43
CA ALA A 8 25.89 7.05 -7.20
C ALA A 8 26.59 6.78 -8.53
N ASP A 9 27.55 7.61 -8.91
CA ASP A 9 28.39 7.36 -10.09
C ASP A 9 29.57 6.44 -9.76
N VAL A 10 30.01 6.45 -8.49
CA VAL A 10 31.09 5.61 -7.96
C VAL A 10 30.64 5.00 -6.64
N PHE A 11 30.78 3.68 -6.51
CA PHE A 11 30.48 2.94 -5.28
C PHE A 11 31.77 2.64 -4.52
N ALA A 12 31.79 3.00 -3.23
CA ALA A 12 32.84 2.72 -2.26
C ALA A 12 32.21 2.60 -0.86
N ASP A 13 33.01 2.28 0.17
CA ASP A 13 32.58 2.21 1.58
C ASP A 13 31.82 3.47 2.02
N VAL A 14 32.21 4.63 1.49
CA VAL A 14 31.46 5.89 1.54
C VAL A 14 31.35 6.44 0.13
N SER A 15 30.12 6.67 -0.32
CA SER A 15 29.83 7.14 -1.67
C SER A 15 29.12 8.50 -1.65
N THR A 16 29.48 9.37 -2.58
CA THR A 16 28.71 10.59 -2.85
C THR A 16 27.62 10.27 -3.85
N VAL A 17 26.39 10.73 -3.57
CA VAL A 17 25.25 10.52 -4.44
C VAL A 17 24.67 11.86 -4.89
N THR A 18 24.15 11.87 -6.11
CA THR A 18 23.37 12.98 -6.64
C THR A 18 21.89 12.63 -6.55
N ILE A 19 21.10 13.49 -5.92
CA ILE A 19 19.64 13.34 -5.88
C ILE A 19 19.07 13.67 -7.25
N THR A 20 18.39 12.72 -7.89
CA THR A 20 17.84 12.86 -9.24
C THR A 20 16.35 13.16 -9.23
N ARG A 21 15.64 12.81 -8.15
CA ARG A 21 14.22 13.10 -7.97
C ARG A 21 13.90 13.30 -6.50
N ILE A 22 13.15 14.33 -6.18
CA ILE A 22 12.69 14.63 -4.81
C ILE A 22 11.17 14.58 -4.81
N LYS A 23 10.60 13.78 -3.91
CA LYS A 23 9.15 13.76 -3.64
C LYS A 23 8.85 14.40 -2.29
N GLU A 24 9.70 14.15 -1.30
CA GLU A 24 9.66 14.73 0.05
C GLU A 24 11.07 15.17 0.45
N GLU A 25 11.19 15.93 1.53
CA GLU A 25 12.48 16.37 2.05
C GLU A 25 13.39 15.17 2.38
N ILE A 26 14.68 15.28 2.04
CA ILE A 26 15.69 14.25 2.31
C ILE A 26 16.72 14.86 3.27
N LEU A 27 16.90 14.24 4.42
CA LEU A 27 17.75 14.71 5.51
C LEU A 27 18.89 13.73 5.81
N LYS A 28 19.88 14.22 6.57
CA LYS A 28 20.96 13.37 7.06
C LYS A 28 20.38 12.29 8.00
N GLY A 29 20.72 11.04 7.74
CA GLY A 29 20.24 9.88 8.50
C GLY A 29 19.14 9.08 7.79
N ASP A 30 18.59 9.60 6.69
CA ASP A 30 17.67 8.84 5.85
C ASP A 30 18.36 7.64 5.21
N ARG A 31 17.59 6.55 5.06
CA ARG A 31 18.12 5.27 4.60
C ARG A 31 17.99 5.13 3.10
N LEU A 32 19.12 4.90 2.44
CA LEU A 32 19.13 4.47 1.04
C LEU A 32 18.82 2.98 0.94
N VAL A 33 18.06 2.61 -0.08
CA VAL A 33 17.79 1.23 -0.46
C VAL A 33 18.06 1.08 -1.95
N PRO A 34 18.49 -0.11 -2.43
CA PRO A 34 18.64 -0.35 -3.86
C PRO A 34 17.34 -0.02 -4.60
N SER A 35 17.46 0.63 -5.76
CA SER A 35 16.30 0.85 -6.62
C SER A 35 15.75 -0.50 -7.05
N PRO A 36 14.43 -0.74 -6.93
CA PRO A 36 13.84 -1.96 -7.47
C PRO A 36 13.98 -1.98 -8.99
N ASP A 37 13.97 -3.18 -9.56
CA ASP A 37 13.90 -3.36 -11.00
C ASP A 37 12.62 -2.74 -11.56
N ILE A 38 12.68 -2.33 -12.83
CA ILE A 38 11.50 -1.84 -13.53
C ILE A 38 10.55 -3.02 -13.74
N ILE A 39 9.43 -3.00 -13.02
CA ILE A 39 8.33 -3.94 -13.25
C ILE A 39 7.50 -3.40 -14.40
N PHE A 40 7.41 -4.17 -15.49
CA PHE A 40 6.47 -3.86 -16.56
C PHE A 40 5.05 -4.18 -16.09
N ASN A 41 4.24 -3.15 -15.85
CA ASN A 41 2.83 -3.29 -15.45
C ASN A 41 1.94 -3.72 -16.62
N ASN A 42 2.13 -4.94 -17.12
CA ASN A 42 1.21 -5.59 -18.05
C ASN A 42 0.37 -6.60 -17.27
N TYR A 43 -0.60 -6.12 -16.50
CA TYR A 43 -1.60 -6.97 -15.86
C TYR A 43 -2.97 -6.68 -16.43
N ALA A 44 -3.69 -7.74 -16.79
CA ALA A 44 -5.11 -7.66 -17.07
C ALA A 44 -5.87 -7.75 -15.74
N PRO A 45 -6.82 -6.85 -15.44
CA PRO A 45 -7.64 -6.99 -14.25
C PRO A 45 -8.46 -8.29 -14.29
N HIS A 46 -8.35 -9.12 -13.27
CA HIS A 46 -9.16 -10.33 -13.11
C HIS A 46 -9.43 -10.67 -11.64
N ALA A 47 -10.41 -11.53 -11.40
CA ALA A 47 -10.68 -12.02 -10.06
C ALA A 47 -9.67 -13.10 -9.66
N PRO A 48 -9.34 -13.22 -8.35
CA PRO A 48 -8.58 -14.36 -7.84
C PRO A 48 -9.28 -15.69 -8.07
N GLU A 49 -8.52 -16.75 -8.32
CA GLU A 49 -9.05 -18.11 -8.48
C GLU A 49 -9.66 -18.69 -7.20
N SER A 50 -9.17 -18.24 -6.04
CA SER A 50 -9.64 -18.66 -4.72
C SER A 50 -10.13 -17.48 -3.89
N GLN A 51 -10.98 -17.76 -2.89
CA GLN A 51 -11.47 -16.72 -2.00
C GLN A 51 -10.33 -16.18 -1.12
N ILE A 52 -9.92 -14.93 -1.36
CA ILE A 52 -8.91 -14.24 -0.56
C ILE A 52 -9.58 -13.21 0.32
N ASN A 53 -9.56 -13.46 1.64
CA ASN A 53 -10.03 -12.51 2.65
C ASN A 53 -8.85 -11.84 3.33
N GLY A 54 -8.62 -10.57 2.98
CA GLY A 54 -7.57 -9.72 3.55
C GLY A 54 -8.11 -8.53 4.32
N ARG A 55 -7.22 -7.83 5.02
CA ARG A 55 -7.49 -6.58 5.72
C ARG A 55 -6.48 -5.53 5.26
N ILE A 56 -6.98 -4.33 4.97
CA ILE A 56 -6.15 -3.14 4.78
C ILE A 56 -5.54 -2.78 6.14
N ILE A 57 -4.20 -2.82 6.21
CA ILE A 57 -3.44 -2.56 7.44
C ILE A 57 -2.79 -1.17 7.46
N SER A 58 -2.61 -0.56 6.29
CA SER A 58 -2.13 0.81 6.18
C SER A 58 -2.53 1.42 4.84
N VAL A 59 -2.57 2.75 4.83
CA VAL A 59 -2.79 3.55 3.63
C VAL A 59 -1.53 4.36 3.38
N TYR A 60 -1.05 4.36 2.14
CA TYR A 60 0.09 5.18 1.76
C TYR A 60 -0.23 6.66 2.06
N GLY A 61 0.66 7.33 2.80
CA GLY A 61 0.45 8.71 3.25
C GLY A 61 -0.20 8.85 4.63
N GLY A 62 -0.53 7.75 5.31
CA GLY A 62 -0.92 7.77 6.73
C GLY A 62 -2.33 8.27 7.02
N VAL A 63 -3.20 8.37 6.02
CA VAL A 63 -4.61 8.76 6.20
C VAL A 63 -5.46 7.59 6.70
N THR A 64 -6.48 7.90 7.49
CA THR A 64 -7.44 6.93 8.04
C THR A 64 -8.57 6.59 7.06
N GLU A 65 -8.80 7.44 6.06
CA GLU A 65 -9.83 7.24 5.04
C GLU A 65 -9.23 7.05 3.64
N VAL A 66 -9.80 6.09 2.90
CA VAL A 66 -9.34 5.66 1.58
C VAL A 66 -10.38 6.07 0.55
N GLY A 67 -9.96 6.82 -0.47
CA GLY A 67 -10.77 7.18 -1.62
C GLY A 67 -10.29 6.53 -2.91
N LYS A 68 -10.89 6.91 -4.04
CA LYS A 68 -10.47 6.45 -5.37
C LYS A 68 -9.00 6.81 -5.63
N GLY A 69 -8.21 5.82 -6.10
CA GLY A 69 -6.80 6.02 -6.44
C GLY A 69 -5.83 6.00 -5.26
N ALA A 70 -6.32 5.75 -4.04
CA ALA A 70 -5.45 5.55 -2.90
C ALA A 70 -4.70 4.22 -2.97
N ILE A 71 -3.44 4.22 -2.53
CA ILE A 71 -2.58 3.03 -2.48
C ILE A 71 -2.66 2.47 -1.05
N VAL A 72 -2.99 1.19 -0.93
CA VAL A 72 -3.19 0.51 0.36
C VAL A 72 -2.25 -0.69 0.51
N THR A 73 -1.93 -1.04 1.75
CA THR A 73 -1.20 -2.26 2.08
C THR A 73 -2.16 -3.29 2.66
N LEU A 74 -2.11 -4.51 2.14
CA LEU A 74 -2.87 -5.65 2.63
C LEU A 74 -2.01 -6.53 3.53
N ASN A 75 -2.62 -7.21 4.51
CA ASN A 75 -1.96 -8.23 5.32
C ASN A 75 -1.81 -9.59 4.60
N LYS A 76 -2.01 -9.61 3.29
CA LYS A 76 -1.97 -10.79 2.42
C LYS A 76 -1.07 -10.47 1.23
N GLY A 77 -0.39 -11.48 0.71
CA GLY A 77 0.49 -11.32 -0.46
C GLY A 77 0.57 -12.60 -1.30
N GLU A 78 1.66 -12.73 -2.05
CA GLU A 78 1.90 -13.86 -2.96
C GLU A 78 1.79 -15.23 -2.27
N LYS A 79 2.28 -15.34 -1.02
CA LYS A 79 2.17 -16.55 -0.20
C LYS A 79 0.73 -16.95 0.13
N ASP A 80 -0.20 -16.00 0.04
CA ASP A 80 -1.63 -16.20 0.24
C ASP A 80 -2.40 -16.35 -1.09
N GLY A 81 -1.70 -16.40 -2.22
CA GLY A 81 -2.28 -16.54 -3.56
C GLY A 81 -2.66 -15.22 -4.24
N LEU A 82 -2.17 -14.07 -3.76
CA LEU A 82 -2.34 -12.80 -4.49
C LEU A 82 -1.31 -12.67 -5.61
N GLU A 83 -1.78 -12.32 -6.81
CA GLU A 83 -0.93 -11.98 -7.95
C GLU A 83 -1.31 -10.63 -8.57
N MET A 84 -0.44 -10.12 -9.44
CA MET A 84 -0.68 -8.87 -10.14
C MET A 84 -1.88 -9.00 -11.07
N GLY A 85 -2.82 -8.04 -11.00
CA GLY A 85 -4.07 -8.06 -11.77
C GLY A 85 -5.29 -8.46 -10.93
N HIS A 86 -5.10 -9.03 -9.75
CA HIS A 86 -6.19 -9.35 -8.83
C HIS A 86 -7.01 -8.12 -8.41
N VAL A 87 -8.32 -8.21 -8.62
CA VAL A 87 -9.30 -7.23 -8.20
C VAL A 87 -10.11 -7.78 -7.02
N LEU A 88 -10.19 -7.01 -5.94
CA LEU A 88 -10.86 -7.40 -4.69
C LEU A 88 -11.90 -6.35 -4.32
N ALA A 89 -13.09 -6.79 -3.89
CA ALA A 89 -14.07 -5.88 -3.33
C ALA A 89 -13.65 -5.40 -1.93
N ILE A 90 -13.85 -4.12 -1.65
CA ILE A 90 -13.58 -3.51 -0.34
C ILE A 90 -14.87 -3.49 0.47
N TYR A 91 -14.81 -4.01 1.69
CA TYR A 91 -15.90 -3.99 2.65
C TYR A 91 -15.52 -3.20 3.90
N ARG A 92 -16.42 -2.31 4.35
CA ARG A 92 -16.26 -1.54 5.57
C ARG A 92 -17.10 -2.16 6.68
N LYS A 93 -16.44 -2.42 7.81
CA LYS A 93 -17.08 -2.82 9.07
C LYS A 93 -17.33 -1.59 9.91
N SER A 94 -18.59 -1.27 10.15
CA SER A 94 -19.00 -0.13 10.97
C SER A 94 -19.60 -0.63 12.28
N GLN A 95 -19.41 0.13 13.36
CA GLN A 95 -20.05 -0.13 14.64
C GLN A 95 -20.96 1.05 14.97
N ALA A 96 -22.14 0.76 15.52
CA ALA A 96 -23.08 1.76 15.97
C ALA A 96 -23.44 1.55 17.43
N LYS A 97 -23.66 2.65 18.15
CA LYS A 97 -24.16 2.59 19.52
C LYS A 97 -25.68 2.40 19.47
N SER A 98 -26.16 1.30 20.03
CA SER A 98 -27.58 1.03 20.21
C SER A 98 -28.22 2.08 21.13
N LEU A 99 -29.54 2.26 21.03
CA LEU A 99 -30.33 3.09 21.95
C LEU A 99 -30.15 2.67 23.42
N LYS A 100 -29.78 1.40 23.67
CA LYS A 100 -29.48 0.86 25.00
C LYS A 100 -28.06 1.14 25.49
N GLY A 101 -27.22 1.77 24.66
CA GLY A 101 -25.84 2.10 24.98
C GLY A 101 -24.79 1.06 24.54
N ASP A 102 -25.21 -0.13 24.11
CA ASP A 102 -24.32 -1.19 23.65
C ASP A 102 -23.71 -0.88 22.28
N ILE A 103 -22.46 -1.29 22.05
CA ILE A 103 -21.83 -1.22 20.73
C ILE A 103 -22.29 -2.44 19.91
N VAL A 104 -22.95 -2.19 18.78
CA VAL A 104 -23.47 -3.22 17.87
C VAL A 104 -22.68 -3.16 16.56
N GLN A 105 -22.27 -4.33 16.08
CA GLN A 105 -21.64 -4.48 14.77
C GLN A 105 -22.69 -4.36 13.68
N LEU A 106 -22.52 -3.39 12.77
CA LEU A 106 -23.36 -3.26 11.58
C LEU A 106 -22.93 -4.27 10.51
N PRO A 107 -23.85 -4.63 9.58
CA PRO A 107 -23.52 -5.44 8.42
C PRO A 107 -22.39 -4.82 7.61
N ASP A 108 -21.63 -5.68 6.95
CA ASP A 108 -20.52 -5.27 6.09
C ASP A 108 -21.05 -4.51 4.86
N GLU A 109 -20.55 -3.29 4.64
CA GLU A 109 -20.96 -2.46 3.51
C GLU A 109 -19.88 -2.47 2.43
N ARG A 110 -20.24 -2.84 1.19
CA ARG A 110 -19.33 -2.80 0.06
C ARG A 110 -19.06 -1.35 -0.35
N THR A 111 -17.81 -0.92 -0.21
CA THR A 111 -17.39 0.48 -0.44
C THR A 111 -16.50 0.66 -1.66
N GLY A 112 -16.10 -0.42 -2.35
CA GLY A 112 -15.29 -0.36 -3.56
C GLY A 112 -15.12 -1.69 -4.31
N LEU A 113 -14.52 -1.60 -5.50
CA LEU A 113 -14.00 -2.69 -6.34
C LEU A 113 -12.58 -2.31 -6.81
#